data_AF-A0A3D4NR83-F1
#
_entry.id   AF-A0A3D4NR83-F1
#
_cell.length_a   1.000
_cell.length_b   1.000
_cell.length_c   1.000
_cell.angle_alpha   90.00
_cell.angle_beta   90.00
_cell.angle_gamma   90.00
#
_symmetry.space_group_name_H-M   'P 1'
#
loop_
_entity.id
_entity.type
_entity.pdbx_description
1 polymer ?
#
loop_
_entity_poly.entity_id
_entity_poly.type
_entity_poly.pdbx_seq_one_letter_code
_entity_poly.pdbx_strand_id
1 'polypeptide(L)'
;AEAESGIAPNSDVVLPYDFSSAAELLRLCNQHGLRVSELMMANELAWRSETEIRQGLLHIWSVMRECVEQGLRHEGILPGGLNVPR
;
A
#
# COMPACT_ATOMS: atom_id res chain seq x y z
N ALA A 1 -23.46 0.27 -6.19
CA ALA A 1 -22.14 -0.36 -6.37
C ALA A 1 -21.31 0.05 -5.17
N GLU A 2 -21.48 -0.69 -4.09
CA GLU A 2 -20.84 -0.43 -2.81
C GLU A 2 -19.39 -0.91 -2.93
N ALA A 3 -18.43 -0.02 -2.71
CA ALA A 3 -17.04 -0.39 -2.59
C ALA A 3 -16.92 -1.27 -1.34
N GLU A 4 -16.46 -2.52 -1.52
CA GLU A 4 -16.14 -3.43 -0.43
C GLU A 4 -15.23 -2.71 0.55
N SER A 5 -15.75 -2.50 1.75
CA SER A 5 -15.01 -2.02 2.91
C SER A 5 -13.82 -2.96 3.10
N GLY A 6 -12.61 -2.45 2.85
CA GLY A 6 -11.38 -3.13 3.24
C GLY A 6 -11.45 -3.38 4.73
N ILE A 7 -11.65 -4.64 5.11
CA ILE A 7 -11.70 -5.08 6.50
C ILE A 7 -10.35 -4.72 7.12
N ALA A 8 -10.33 -3.62 7.88
CA ALA A 8 -9.27 -3.40 8.85
C ALA A 8 -9.34 -4.62 9.80
N PRO A 9 -8.22 -5.35 10.01
CA PRO A 9 -8.22 -6.40 11.01
C PRO A 9 -8.72 -5.79 12.33
N ASN A 10 -9.58 -6.51 13.03
CA ASN A 10 -10.07 -6.12 14.35
C ASN A 10 -8.87 -6.10 15.31
N SER A 11 -8.11 -5.01 15.27
CA SER A 11 -6.91 -4.81 16.05
C SER A 11 -7.29 -3.91 17.20
N ASP A 12 -7.06 -4.35 18.44
CA ASP A 12 -7.15 -3.54 19.66
C ASP A 12 -6.15 -2.35 19.68
N VAL A 13 -5.58 -2.00 18.53
CA VAL A 13 -4.59 -0.96 18.32
C VAL A 13 -5.32 0.33 18.00
N VAL A 14 -5.16 1.32 18.88
CA VAL A 14 -5.71 2.66 18.69
C VAL A 14 -4.80 3.45 17.76
N LEU A 15 -5.35 3.95 16.65
CA LEU A 15 -4.60 4.74 15.69
C LEU A 15 -4.46 6.21 16.15
N PRO A 16 -3.27 6.82 16.03
CA PRO A 16 -3.09 8.24 16.32
C PRO A 16 -3.96 9.15 15.45
N TYR A 17 -4.14 8.81 14.18
CA TYR A 17 -4.90 9.59 13.20
C TYR A 17 -5.87 8.70 12.42
N ASP A 18 -6.96 8.29 13.06
CA ASP A 18 -7.99 7.48 12.40
C ASP A 18 -8.83 8.30 11.40
N PHE A 19 -9.12 7.72 10.23
CA PHE A 19 -9.94 8.36 9.19
C PHE A 19 -10.63 7.33 8.30
N SER A 20 -11.82 7.69 7.81
CA SER A 20 -12.66 6.83 6.95
C SER A 20 -12.90 7.42 5.55
N SER A 21 -12.44 8.65 5.30
CA SER A 21 -12.59 9.32 4.01
C SER A 21 -11.36 10.14 3.62
N ALA A 22 -11.20 10.37 2.31
CA ALA A 22 -10.15 11.26 1.79
C ALA A 22 -10.28 12.69 2.35
N ALA A 23 -11.51 13.17 2.55
CA ALA A 23 -11.75 14.48 3.14
C ALA A 23 -11.28 14.55 4.59
N GLU A 24 -11.46 13.49 5.38
CA GLU A 24 -10.92 13.38 6.75
C GLU A 24 -9.40 13.35 6.77
N LEU A 25 -8.79 12.51 5.92
CA LEU A 25 -7.33 12.44 5.78
C LEU A 25 -6.72 13.82 5.51
N LEU A 26 -7.27 14.56 4.54
CA LEU A 26 -6.76 15.89 4.21
C LEU A 26 -6.96 16.90 5.34
N ARG A 27 -8.09 16.82 6.07
CA ARG A 27 -8.31 17.67 7.25
C ARG A 27 -7.27 17.39 8.33
N LEU A 28 -7.01 16.12 8.65
CA LEU A 28 -6.02 15.72 9.65
C LEU A 28 -4.61 16.16 9.23
N CYS A 29 -4.22 15.95 7.97
CA CYS A 29 -2.94 16.43 7.43
C CYS A 29 -2.77 17.93 7.66
N ASN A 30 -3.77 18.74 7.30
CA ASN A 30 -3.74 20.18 7.48
C ASN A 30 -3.73 20.60 8.95
N GLN A 31 -4.52 19.93 9.80
CA GLN A 31 -4.61 20.22 11.24
C GLN A 31 -3.29 19.95 11.95
N HIS A 32 -2.58 18.88 11.59
CA HIS A 32 -1.33 18.47 12.23
C HIS A 32 -0.07 18.97 11.50
N GLY A 33 -0.22 19.65 10.36
CA GLY A 33 0.90 20.11 9.55
C GLY A 33 1.73 18.98 8.95
N LEU A 34 1.10 17.83 8.68
CA LEU A 34 1.75 16.62 8.18
C LEU A 34 1.43 16.39 6.71
N ARG A 35 2.39 15.85 5.97
CA ARG A 35 2.14 15.21 4.67
C ARG A 35 1.39 13.90 4.88
N VAL A 36 0.66 13.46 3.85
CA VAL A 36 -0.04 12.17 3.88
C VAL A 36 0.90 11.01 4.25
N SER A 37 2.13 11.00 3.73
CA SER A 37 3.13 9.97 4.06
C SER A 37 3.56 9.99 5.52
N GLU A 38 3.63 11.15 6.14
CA GLU A 38 4.04 11.31 7.55
C GLU A 38 2.90 10.89 8.48
N LEU A 39 1.66 11.27 8.14
CA LEU A 39 0.46 10.81 8.86
C LEU A 39 0.32 9.29 8.79
N MET A 40 0.48 8.71 7.59
CA MET A 40 0.43 7.26 7.44
C MET A 40 1.58 6.54 8.15
N MET A 41 2.80 7.11 8.15
CA MET A 41 3.90 6.55 8.95
C MET A 41 3.55 6.56 10.45
N ALA A 42 2.98 7.65 10.97
CA ALA A 42 2.56 7.71 12.36
C ALA A 42 1.48 6.68 12.72
N ASN A 43 0.54 6.41 11.80
CA ASN A 43 -0.44 5.34 11.97
C ASN A 43 0.20 3.95 11.91
N GLU A 44 1.09 3.69 10.95
CA GLU A 44 1.76 2.39 10.80
C GLU A 44 2.62 2.04 12.02
N LEU A 45 3.22 3.05 12.66
CA LEU A 45 3.99 2.90 13.90
C LEU A 45 3.17 2.38 15.08
N ALA A 46 1.83 2.42 15.01
CA ALA A 46 0.97 1.82 16.03
C ALA A 46 1.01 0.27 15.99
N TRP A 47 1.34 -0.33 14.84
CA TRP A 47 1.40 -1.79 14.70
C TRP A 47 2.83 -2.34 14.68
N ARG A 48 3.79 -1.60 14.12
CA ARG A 48 5.14 -2.09 13.82
C ARG A 48 6.19 -1.01 14.03
N SER A 49 7.44 -1.40 14.19
CA SER A 49 8.56 -0.45 14.24
C SER A 49 8.83 0.19 12.87
N GLU A 50 9.45 1.38 12.87
CA GLU A 50 9.84 2.05 11.62
C GLU A 50 10.72 1.17 10.72
N THR A 51 11.64 0.42 11.33
CA THR A 51 12.53 -0.50 10.61
C THR A 51 11.74 -1.57 9.86
N GLU A 52 10.77 -2.20 10.51
CA GLU A 52 9.92 -3.23 9.88
C GLU A 52 9.09 -2.65 8.74
N ILE A 53 8.51 -1.45 8.95
CA ILE A 53 7.74 -0.73 7.91
C ILE A 53 8.62 -0.49 6.68
N ARG A 54 9.81 0.10 6.89
CA ARG A 54 10.75 0.42 5.80
C ARG A 54 11.24 -0.83 5.08
N GLN A 55 11.56 -1.90 5.82
CA GLN A 55 11.97 -3.17 5.23
C GLN A 55 10.84 -3.79 4.38
N GLY A 56 9.61 -3.79 4.89
CA GLY A 56 8.44 -4.28 4.15
C GLY A 56 8.21 -3.50 2.84
N LEU A 57 8.28 -2.17 2.90
CA LEU A 57 8.13 -1.31 1.71
C LEU A 57 9.22 -1.59 0.66
N LEU A 58 10.48 -1.71 1.09
CA LEU A 58 11.60 -2.02 0.19
C LEU A 58 11.47 -3.44 -0.40
N HIS A 59 10.96 -4.39 0.37
CA HIS A 59 10.71 -5.74 -0.12
C HIS A 59 9.63 -5.75 -1.22
N ILE A 60 8.48 -5.10 -0.99
CA ILE A 60 7.43 -4.96 -2.01
C ILE A 60 7.99 -4.34 -3.29
N TRP A 61 8.76 -3.26 -3.15
CA TRP A 61 9.40 -2.61 -4.28
C TRP A 61 10.38 -3.53 -5.02
N SER A 62 11.18 -4.33 -4.30
CA SER A 62 12.10 -5.28 -4.92
C SER A 62 11.38 -6.33 -5.75
N VAL A 63 10.24 -6.85 -5.26
CA VAL A 63 9.41 -7.82 -5.97
C VAL A 63 8.79 -7.18 -7.21
N MET A 64 8.25 -5.95 -7.10
CA MET A 64 7.73 -5.21 -8.25
C MET A 64 8.79 -5.02 -9.34
N ARG A 65 10.02 -4.68 -8.94
CA ARG A 65 11.15 -4.55 -9.87
C ARG A 65 11.50 -5.87 -10.54
N GLU A 66 11.57 -6.95 -9.77
CA GLU A 66 11.83 -8.29 -10.31
C GLU A 66 10.74 -8.68 -11.32
N CYS A 67 9.46 -8.45 -11.02
CA CYS A 67 8.36 -8.73 -11.93
C CYS A 67 8.50 -7.96 -13.27
N VAL A 68 8.89 -6.69 -13.23
CA VAL A 68 9.14 -5.90 -14.44
C VAL A 68 10.31 -6.48 -15.24
N GLU A 69 11.41 -6.81 -14.57
CA GLU A 69 12.58 -7.41 -15.23
C GLU A 69 12.26 -8.76 -15.87
N GLN A 70 11.51 -9.62 -15.17
CA GLN A 70 11.04 -10.87 -15.73
C GLN A 70 10.12 -10.63 -16.93
N GLY A 71 9.20 -9.68 -16.84
CA GLY A 71 8.31 -9.30 -17.94
C GLY A 71 9.06 -8.85 -19.20
N LEU A 72 10.16 -8.10 -19.03
CA LEU A 72 11.00 -7.66 -20.15
C LEU A 72 11.85 -8.78 -20.78
N ARG A 73 12.13 -9.85 -20.05
CA ARG A 73 12.96 -10.98 -20.51
C ARG A 73 12.16 -12.13 -21.11
N HIS A 74 10.89 -12.28 -20.73
CA HIS A 74 10.07 -13.41 -21.14
C HIS A 74 9.38 -13.13 -22.47
N GLU A 75 9.77 -13.89 -23.49
CA GLU A 75 9.08 -13.94 -24.77
C GLU A 75 8.06 -15.09 -24.82
N GLY A 76 7.22 -15.10 -25.87
CA GLY A 76 6.30 -16.20 -26.18
C GLY A 76 4.85 -15.76 -26.31
N ILE A 77 3.92 -16.70 -26.15
CA ILE A 77 2.48 -16.46 -26.22
C ILE A 77 1.88 -16.61 -24.82
N LEU A 78 1.02 -15.66 -24.43
CA LEU A 78 0.28 -15.76 -23.18
C LEU A 78 -0.67 -16.96 -23.20
N PRO A 79 -0.75 -17.74 -22.09
CA PRO A 79 -1.74 -18.80 -21.97
C PRO A 79 -3.16 -18.21 -21.98
N GLY A 80 -4.16 -19.01 -22.38
CA GLY A 80 -5.56 -18.58 -22.44
C GLY A 80 -6.20 -18.63 -23.83
N GLY A 81 -5.49 -19.14 -24.84
CA GLY A 81 -6.07 -19.44 -26.16
C GLY A 81 -6.31 -18.24 -27.07
N LEU A 82 -5.92 -17.03 -26.65
CA LEU A 82 -6.09 -15.80 -27.42
C LEU A 82 -4.90 -15.45 -28.33
N ASN A 83 -3.86 -16.31 -28.37
CA ASN A 83 -2.63 -16.11 -29.15
C ASN A 83 -1.98 -14.73 -28.97
N VAL A 84 -2.06 -14.16 -27.77
CA VAL A 84 -1.51 -12.84 -27.46
C VAL A 84 0.00 -12.98 -27.25
N PRO A 85 0.84 -12.26 -28.03
CA PRO A 85 2.27 -12.24 -27.80
C PRO A 85 2.60 -11.51 -26.50
N ARG A 86 3.66 -11.98 -25.85
CA ARG A 86 4.18 -11.45 -24.60
C ARG A 86 5.08 -10.26 -24.84
#